data_AF-A0A0Q8QTP2-F1
#
_entry.id   AF-A0A0Q8QTP2-F1
#
_cell.length_a   1.000
_cell.length_b   1.000
_cell.length_c   1.000
_cell.angle_alpha   90.00
_cell.angle_beta   90.00
_cell.angle_gamma   90.00
#
_symmetry.space_group_name_H-M   'P 1'
#
loop_
_entity.id
_entity.type
_entity.pdbx_description
1 polymer ?
#
loop_
_entity_poly.entity_id
_entity_poly.type
_entity_poly.pdbx_seq_one_letter_code
_entity_poly.pdbx_strand_id
1 'polypeptide(L)'
;MKSNDQTLVKKLAFTLQYLWRLAIPFWMFRDAGRGTVEQRIANYRYNRAQRKILPFFMGKWIGIAICMMQLTQVLSDLMATATTQSTNYLCAAFFCMSAGIGFAFACIVLTVLSASYLYLTYVKR
;
A
#
# COMPACT_ATOMS: atom_id res chain seq x y z
N MET A 1 -23.77 -8.78 26.09
CA MET A 1 -23.36 -9.03 24.69
C MET A 1 -22.64 -7.84 24.02
N LYS A 2 -23.12 -6.58 24.14
CA LYS A 2 -22.47 -5.37 23.56
C LYS A 2 -20.99 -5.09 23.93
N SER A 3 -20.52 -5.56 25.09
CA SER A 3 -19.15 -5.32 25.58
C SER A 3 -18.09 -6.09 24.77
N ASN A 4 -18.42 -7.29 24.28
CA ASN A 4 -17.47 -8.16 23.60
C ASN A 4 -17.23 -7.75 22.13
N ASP A 5 -18.24 -7.17 21.49
CA ASP A 5 -18.11 -6.68 20.10
C ASP A 5 -17.25 -5.41 20.05
N GLN A 6 -17.38 -4.50 21.03
CA GLN A 6 -16.56 -3.29 21.08
C GLN A 6 -15.08 -3.60 21.32
N THR A 7 -14.75 -4.64 22.09
CA THR A 7 -13.35 -5.05 22.31
C THR A 7 -12.75 -5.72 21.08
N LEU A 8 -13.52 -6.52 20.34
CA LEU A 8 -13.11 -7.11 19.06
C LEU A 8 -12.86 -6.04 17.98
N VAL A 9 -13.78 -5.09 17.82
CA VAL A 9 -13.65 -3.99 16.85
C VAL A 9 -12.41 -3.15 17.16
N LYS A 10 -12.15 -2.83 18.44
CA LYS A 10 -10.94 -2.10 18.84
C LYS A 10 -9.68 -2.89 18.52
N LYS A 11 -9.64 -4.19 18.82
CA LYS A 11 -8.49 -5.04 18.48
C LYS A 11 -8.23 -5.07 16.98
N LEU A 12 -9.27 -5.25 16.16
CA LEU A 12 -9.16 -5.22 14.71
C LEU A 12 -8.65 -3.88 14.19
N ALA A 13 -9.15 -2.77 14.72
CA ALA A 13 -8.68 -1.43 14.36
C ALA A 13 -7.19 -1.23 14.69
N PHE A 14 -6.73 -1.68 15.86
CA PHE A 14 -5.31 -1.62 16.24
C PHE A 14 -4.43 -2.48 15.32
N THR A 15 -4.86 -3.71 15.03
CA THR A 15 -4.13 -4.60 14.10
C THR A 15 -4.05 -3.99 12.70
N LEU A 16 -5.17 -3.45 12.20
CA LEU A 16 -5.22 -2.81 10.89
C LEU A 16 -4.30 -1.58 10.83
N GLN A 17 -4.30 -0.76 11.90
CA GLN A 17 -3.40 0.38 12.00
C GLN A 17 -1.93 -0.06 12.00
N TYR A 18 -1.59 -1.14 12.71
CA TYR A 18 -0.24 -1.68 12.74
C TYR A 18 0.20 -2.19 11.36
N LEU A 19 -0.66 -2.97 10.68
CA LEU A 19 -0.41 -3.45 9.32
C LEU A 19 -0.21 -2.27 8.36
N TRP A 20 -1.03 -1.22 8.47
CA TRP A 20 -0.90 -0.02 7.64
C TRP A 20 0.45 0.70 7.85
N ARG A 21 0.91 0.81 9.11
CA ARG A 21 2.22 1.39 9.42
C ARG A 21 3.39 0.55 8.91
N LEU A 22 3.19 -0.76 8.79
CA LEU A 22 4.19 -1.69 8.27
C LEU A 22 4.23 -1.69 6.73
N ALA A 23 3.11 -1.33 6.11
CA ALA A 23 2.92 -1.22 4.68
C ALA A 23 3.39 0.13 4.11
N ILE A 24 3.24 1.25 4.84
CA ILE A 24 3.48 2.59 4.31
C ILE A 24 4.31 3.45 5.29
N PRO A 25 5.37 4.15 4.84
CA PRO A 25 6.29 4.86 5.73
C PRO A 25 5.84 6.27 6.13
N PHE A 26 4.69 6.76 5.65
CA PHE A 26 4.29 8.17 5.84
C PHE A 26 4.14 8.62 7.30
N TRP A 27 3.94 7.68 8.23
CA TRP A 27 3.90 7.98 9.66
C TRP A 27 5.26 8.45 10.22
N MET A 28 6.37 8.17 9.53
CA MET A 28 7.72 8.60 9.90
C MET A 28 8.04 10.02 9.42
N PHE A 29 7.22 10.59 8.52
CA PHE A 29 7.43 11.92 7.96
C PHE A 29 6.64 12.98 8.74
N ARG A 30 7.19 14.19 8.81
CA ARG A 30 6.55 15.35 9.46
C ARG A 30 5.81 16.18 8.44
N ASP A 31 4.72 16.83 8.86
CA ASP A 31 4.01 17.79 8.01
C ASP A 31 4.87 19.06 7.83
N ALA A 32 5.36 19.28 6.60
CA ALA A 32 6.16 20.44 6.23
C ALA A 32 5.29 21.64 5.76
N GLY A 33 3.97 21.49 5.70
CA GLY A 33 3.02 22.53 5.31
C GLY A 33 2.49 23.38 6.48
N ARG A 34 2.66 22.91 7.72
CA ARG A 34 2.14 23.56 8.94
C ARG A 34 3.25 24.18 9.78
N GLY A 35 2.90 25.19 10.58
CA GLY A 35 3.82 25.90 11.48
C GLY A 35 4.44 27.17 10.88
N THR A 36 5.35 27.78 11.63
CA THR A 36 6.14 28.96 11.21
C THR A 36 7.11 28.61 10.08
N VAL A 37 7.67 29.62 9.41
CA VAL A 37 8.62 29.42 8.30
C VAL A 37 9.79 28.53 8.73
N GLU A 38 10.39 28.82 9.89
CA GLU A 38 11.49 28.04 10.46
C GLU A 38 11.10 26.58 10.75
N GLN A 39 9.90 26.37 11.31
CA GLN A 39 9.40 25.01 11.58
C GLN A 39 9.20 24.22 10.29
N ARG A 40 8.68 24.85 9.23
CA ARG A 40 8.49 24.20 7.92
C ARG A 40 9.84 23.80 7.30
N ILE A 41 10.85 24.67 7.37
CA ILE A 41 12.20 24.39 6.89
C ILE A 41 12.83 23.24 7.68
N ALA A 42 12.72 23.26 9.01
CA ALA A 42 13.22 22.20 9.87
C ALA A 42 12.54 20.84 9.59
N ASN A 43 11.21 20.83 9.44
CA ASN A 43 10.45 19.62 9.09
C ASN A 43 10.82 19.09 7.70
N TYR A 44 11.04 19.97 6.73
CA TYR A 44 11.48 19.57 5.39
C TYR A 44 12.88 18.94 5.41
N ARG A 45 13.84 19.56 6.13
CA ARG A 45 15.19 18.99 6.31
C ARG A 45 15.15 17.61 6.95
N TYR A 46 14.31 17.44 7.98
CA TYR A 46 14.09 16.13 8.62
C TYR A 46 13.55 15.09 7.62
N ASN A 47 12.47 15.42 6.89
CA ASN A 47 11.89 14.52 5.89
C ASN A 47 12.91 14.12 4.81
N ARG A 48 13.74 15.08 4.37
CA ARG A 48 14.78 14.85 3.37
C ARG A 48 15.87 13.88 3.87
N ALA A 49 16.18 13.88 5.16
CA ALA A 49 17.10 12.91 5.76
C ALA A 49 16.49 11.51 5.81
N GLN A 50 15.17 11.40 6.04
CA GLN A 50 14.43 10.12 6.09
C GLN A 50 14.14 9.51 4.71
N ARG A 51 14.46 10.21 3.60
CA ARG A 51 14.15 9.74 2.23
C ARG A 51 14.69 8.34 1.90
N LYS A 52 15.79 7.92 2.54
CA LYS A 52 16.43 6.61 2.33
C LYS A 52 15.53 5.42 2.70
N ILE A 53 14.48 5.65 3.48
CA ILE A 53 13.51 4.63 3.87
C ILE A 53 12.54 4.33 2.72
N LEU A 54 12.23 5.30 1.85
CA LEU A 54 11.24 5.14 0.77
C LEU A 54 11.57 3.98 -0.19
N PRO A 55 12.81 3.83 -0.70
CA PRO A 55 13.17 2.70 -1.59
C PRO A 55 12.92 1.32 -0.98
N PHE A 56 13.12 1.15 0.32
CA PHE A 56 12.84 -0.12 1.00
C PHE A 56 11.35 -0.48 0.95
N PHE A 57 10.47 0.51 1.18
CA PHE A 57 9.03 0.31 1.07
C PHE A 57 8.58 0.12 -0.39
N MET A 58 9.21 0.82 -1.35
CA MET A 58 8.97 0.56 -2.77
C MET A 58 9.27 -0.89 -3.13
N GLY A 59 10.40 -1.44 -2.68
CA GLY A 59 10.75 -2.84 -2.93
C GLY A 59 9.69 -3.83 -2.45
N LYS A 60 9.11 -3.60 -1.27
CA LYS A 60 7.99 -4.41 -0.75
C LYS A 60 6.78 -4.36 -1.68
N TRP A 61 6.39 -3.16 -2.10
CA TRP A 61 5.24 -2.97 -2.98
C TRP A 61 5.46 -3.46 -4.41
N ILE A 62 6.69 -3.41 -4.92
CA ILE A 62 7.08 -4.07 -6.17
C ILE A 62 6.88 -5.57 -6.04
N GLY A 63 7.36 -6.19 -4.96
CA GLY A 63 7.14 -7.61 -4.68
C GLY A 63 5.65 -7.96 -4.65
N ILE A 64 4.83 -7.18 -3.94
CA ILE A 64 3.37 -7.37 -3.89
C ILE A 64 2.75 -7.22 -5.28
N ALA A 65 3.12 -6.20 -6.06
CA ALA A 65 2.61 -5.99 -7.41
C ALA A 65 2.94 -7.17 -8.33
N ILE A 66 4.18 -7.67 -8.29
CA ILE A 66 4.59 -8.86 -9.04
C ILE A 66 3.76 -10.07 -8.62
N CYS A 67 3.63 -10.33 -7.32
CA CYS A 67 2.83 -11.45 -6.81
C CYS A 67 1.37 -11.36 -7.26
N MET A 68 0.74 -10.18 -7.20
CA MET A 68 -0.64 -9.99 -7.65
C MET A 68 -0.78 -10.18 -9.16
N MET A 69 0.17 -9.69 -9.95
CA MET A 69 0.18 -9.88 -11.41
C MET A 69 0.31 -11.37 -11.77
N GLN A 70 1.21 -12.10 -11.12
CA GLN A 70 1.36 -13.55 -11.30
C GLN A 70 0.10 -14.30 -10.88
N LEU A 71 -0.53 -13.90 -9.77
CA LEU A 71 -1.78 -14.49 -9.31
C LEU A 71 -2.92 -14.28 -10.33
N THR A 72 -3.03 -13.08 -10.90
CA THR A 72 -3.99 -12.80 -11.98
C THR A 72 -3.75 -13.68 -13.20
N GLN A 73 -2.49 -13.90 -13.59
CA GLN A 73 -2.15 -14.81 -14.71
C GLN A 73 -2.60 -16.25 -14.42
N VAL A 74 -2.21 -16.80 -13.26
CA VAL A 74 -2.58 -18.17 -12.87
C VAL A 74 -4.11 -18.35 -12.82
N LEU A 75 -4.83 -17.38 -12.25
CA LEU A 75 -6.30 -17.44 -12.17
C LEU A 75 -6.96 -17.30 -13.54
N SER A 76 -6.39 -16.49 -14.43
CA SER A 76 -6.85 -16.36 -15.81
C SER A 76 -6.69 -17.67 -16.58
N ASP A 77 -5.56 -18.36 -16.41
CA ASP A 77 -5.32 -19.66 -17.06
C ASP A 77 -6.27 -20.73 -16.51
N LEU A 78 -6.53 -20.72 -15.20
CA LEU A 78 -7.53 -21.60 -14.57
C LEU A 78 -8.94 -21.35 -15.14
N MET A 79 -9.33 -20.08 -15.33
CA MET A 79 -10.60 -19.74 -15.97
C MET A 79 -10.68 -20.24 -17.41
N ALA A 80 -9.59 -20.18 -18.17
CA ALA A 80 -9.55 -20.65 -19.56
C ALA A 80 -9.74 -22.18 -19.69
N THR A 81 -9.33 -22.94 -18.67
CA THR A 81 -9.51 -24.40 -18.64
C THR A 81 -10.82 -24.85 -17.98
N ALA A 82 -11.48 -24.00 -17.20
CA ALA A 82 -12.71 -24.31 -16.50
C ALA A 82 -13.95 -24.15 -17.42
N THR A 83 -14.92 -25.04 -17.27
CA THR A 83 -16.23 -24.87 -17.91
C THR A 83 -16.95 -23.64 -17.34
N THR A 84 -17.49 -22.81 -18.23
CA THR A 84 -18.09 -21.49 -17.94
C THR A 84 -19.28 -21.51 -16.96
N GLN A 85 -19.90 -22.67 -16.72
CA GLN A 85 -20.98 -22.83 -15.73
C GLN A 85 -20.54 -23.55 -14.44
N SER A 86 -19.25 -23.81 -14.26
CA SER A 86 -18.74 -24.43 -13.04
C SER A 86 -18.55 -23.42 -11.91
N THR A 87 -18.77 -23.85 -10.67
CA THR A 87 -18.46 -23.06 -9.46
C THR A 87 -16.99 -22.61 -9.45
N ASN A 88 -16.10 -23.44 -9.99
CA ASN A 88 -14.67 -23.15 -10.08
C ASN A 88 -14.38 -21.93 -10.97
N TYR A 89 -15.12 -21.76 -12.06
CA TYR A 89 -15.00 -20.58 -12.93
C TYR A 89 -15.39 -19.30 -12.17
N LEU A 90 -16.51 -19.32 -11.45
CA LEU A 90 -16.98 -18.16 -10.68
C LEU A 90 -16.00 -17.78 -9.55
N CYS A 91 -15.48 -18.78 -8.82
CA CYS A 91 -14.46 -18.56 -7.80
C CYS A 91 -13.18 -17.97 -8.41
N ALA A 92 -12.66 -18.58 -9.48
CA ALA A 92 -11.45 -18.10 -10.15
C ALA A 92 -11.62 -16.67 -10.68
N ALA A 93 -12.77 -16.33 -11.27
CA ALA A 93 -13.10 -14.98 -11.71
C ALA A 93 -13.12 -13.96 -10.56
N PHE A 94 -13.74 -14.31 -9.43
CA PHE A 94 -13.78 -13.43 -8.26
C PHE A 94 -12.38 -13.16 -7.68
N PHE A 95 -11.57 -14.21 -7.54
CA PHE A 95 -10.18 -14.06 -7.09
C PHE A 95 -9.33 -13.29 -8.12
N CYS A 96 -9.58 -13.47 -9.42
CA CYS A 96 -8.86 -12.77 -10.47
C CYS A 96 -9.13 -11.26 -10.42
N MET A 97 -10.40 -10.87 -10.28
CA MET A 97 -10.79 -9.47 -10.12
C MET A 97 -10.18 -8.85 -8.85
N SER A 98 -10.22 -9.56 -7.72
CA SER A 98 -9.63 -9.04 -6.47
C SER A 98 -8.10 -8.92 -6.54
N ALA A 99 -7.41 -9.86 -7.18
CA ALA A 99 -5.97 -9.75 -7.46
C ALA A 99 -5.67 -8.54 -8.36
N GLY A 100 -6.48 -8.29 -9.39
CA GLY A 100 -6.36 -7.11 -10.25
C GLY A 100 -6.53 -5.78 -9.49
N ILE A 101 -7.49 -5.70 -8.58
CA ILE A 101 -7.65 -4.54 -7.69
C ILE A 101 -6.41 -4.36 -6.79
N GLY A 102 -5.91 -5.46 -6.21
CA GLY A 102 -4.69 -5.45 -5.39
C GLY A 102 -3.47 -4.96 -6.17
N PHE A 103 -3.32 -5.38 -7.42
CA PHE A 103 -2.27 -4.90 -8.32
C PHE A 103 -2.38 -3.40 -8.60
N ALA A 104 -3.57 -2.91 -8.99
CA ALA A 104 -3.78 -1.50 -9.24
C ALA A 104 -3.49 -0.63 -8.00
N PHE A 105 -3.91 -1.10 -6.82
CA PHE A 105 -3.61 -0.45 -5.55
C PHE A 105 -2.10 -0.38 -5.29
N ALA A 106 -1.37 -1.47 -5.52
CA ALA A 106 0.09 -1.49 -5.39
C ALA A 106 0.77 -0.47 -6.33
N CYS A 107 0.31 -0.36 -7.58
CA CYS A 107 0.81 0.63 -8.54
C CYS A 107 0.59 2.08 -8.08
N ILE A 108 -0.58 2.39 -7.49
CA ILE A 108 -0.86 3.71 -6.91
C ILE A 108 0.11 4.01 -5.77
N VAL A 109 0.30 3.06 -4.84
CA VAL A 109 1.23 3.23 -3.72
C VAL A 109 2.66 3.46 -4.23
N LEU A 110 3.11 2.67 -5.21
CA LEU A 110 4.43 2.84 -5.83
C LEU A 110 4.59 4.23 -6.47
N THR A 111 3.57 4.71 -7.17
CA THR A 111 3.56 6.04 -7.78
C THR A 111 3.70 7.14 -6.73
N VAL A 112 2.94 7.03 -5.63
CA VAL A 112 2.98 8.00 -4.52
C VAL A 112 4.32 7.98 -3.80
N LEU A 113 4.89 6.80 -3.53
CA LEU A 113 6.21 6.67 -2.92
C LEU A 113 7.30 7.24 -3.85
N SER A 114 7.19 6.98 -5.16
CA SER A 114 8.16 7.44 -6.16
C SER A 114 8.12 8.95 -6.29
N ALA A 115 6.93 9.54 -6.42
CA ALA A 115 6.75 10.98 -6.42
C ALA A 115 7.32 11.62 -5.14
N SER A 116 7.07 11.03 -3.97
CA SER A 116 7.61 11.50 -2.68
C SER A 116 9.14 11.45 -2.64
N TYR A 117 9.74 10.37 -3.14
CA TYR A 117 11.19 10.22 -3.20
C TYR A 117 11.84 11.22 -4.15
N LEU A 118 11.27 11.40 -5.35
CA LEU A 118 11.72 12.38 -6.34
C LEU A 118 11.60 13.80 -5.79
N TYR A 119 10.48 14.12 -5.15
CA TYR A 119 10.25 15.41 -4.51
C TYR A 119 11.32 15.73 -3.46
N LEU A 120 11.60 14.79 -2.54
CA LEU A 120 12.61 15.00 -1.50
C LEU A 120 14.06 15.00 -2.05
N THR A 121 14.28 14.41 -3.22
CA THR A 121 15.60 14.35 -3.84
C THR A 121 15.89 15.63 -4.63
N TYR A 122 14.98 16.00 -5.54
CA TYR A 122 15.25 17.01 -6.57
C TYR A 122 14.71 18.40 -6.26
N VAL A 123 13.62 18.53 -5.50
CA VAL A 123 13.12 19.85 -5.15
C VAL A 123 14.09 20.46 -4.13
N LYS A 124 14.79 21.52 -4.54
CA LYS A 124 15.50 22.40 -3.62
C LYS A 124 14.53 23.54 -3.27
N ARG A 125 14.25 23.70 -1.98
CA ARG A 125 13.51 24.83 -1.44
C ARG A 125 14.50 25.77 -0.78
#